data_AF-A0A920JJR8-F1
#
_entry.id   AF-A0A920JJR8-F1
#
_cell.length_a   1.000
_cell.length_b   1.000
_cell.length_c   1.000
_cell.angle_alpha   90.00
_cell.angle_beta   90.00
_cell.angle_gamma   90.00
#
_symmetry.space_group_name_H-M   'P 1'
#
loop_
_entity.id
_entity.type
_entity.pdbx_description
1 polymer ?
#
loop_
_entity_poly.entity_id
_entity_poly.type
_entity_poly.pdbx_seq_one_letter_code
_entity_poly.pdbx_strand_id
1 'polypeptide(L)'
;MIDESCISQLKEAKVVNGHSPYSLHFDFEDTNQSTLGYLIPNHKIKSAIFSSIIDDPKITFKEQSSSKSFHINPEGVEVELDSGETIHGELLVAADGRFQDQGGKWEYLLR
;
A
#
# COMPACT_ATOMS: atom_id res chain seq x y z
N MET A 1 10.81 -10.00 -10.22
CA MET A 1 11.02 -10.64 -8.89
C MET A 1 11.94 -9.77 -8.04
N ILE A 2 11.86 -9.86 -6.71
CA ILE A 2 12.73 -9.11 -5.78
C ILE A 2 14.07 -9.87 -5.65
N ASP A 3 15.18 -9.13 -5.70
CA ASP A 3 16.53 -9.67 -5.50
C ASP A 3 16.71 -10.17 -4.05
N GLU A 4 17.14 -11.42 -3.88
CA GLU A 4 17.35 -12.06 -2.57
C GLU A 4 18.36 -11.31 -1.70
N SER A 5 19.35 -10.62 -2.30
CA SER A 5 20.33 -9.82 -1.57
C SER A 5 19.72 -8.65 -0.81
N CYS A 6 18.50 -8.25 -1.18
CA CYS A 6 17.75 -7.16 -0.52
C CYS A 6 16.78 -7.67 0.55
N ILE A 7 16.77 -8.98 0.83
CA ILE A 7 15.86 -9.62 1.80
C ILE A 7 16.65 -10.02 3.04
N SER A 8 16.37 -9.37 4.16
CA SER A 8 16.98 -9.72 5.45
C SER A 8 16.00 -10.51 6.31
N GLN A 9 16.47 -11.58 6.96
CA GLN A 9 15.68 -12.36 7.91
C GLN A 9 15.67 -11.69 9.30
N LEU A 10 14.50 -11.62 9.92
CA LEU A 10 14.34 -11.21 11.31
C LEU A 10 14.46 -12.45 12.20
N LYS A 11 15.48 -12.51 13.05
CA LYS A 11 15.71 -13.64 13.95
C LYS A 11 15.19 -13.39 15.36
N GLU A 12 15.35 -12.17 15.84
CA GLU A 12 14.91 -11.76 17.16
C GLU A 12 14.15 -10.43 17.08
N ALA A 13 13.28 -10.19 18.06
CA ALA A 13 12.65 -8.89 18.28
C ALA A 13 12.60 -8.60 19.78
N LYS A 14 12.99 -7.39 20.17
CA LYS A 14 12.95 -6.93 21.55
C LYS A 14 12.05 -5.71 21.66
N VAL A 15 10.94 -5.85 22.40
CA VAL A 15 10.04 -4.75 22.69
C VAL A 15 10.42 -4.15 24.03
N VAL A 16 10.77 -2.86 23.99
CA VAL A 16 11.13 -2.05 25.17
C VAL A 16 10.03 -1.04 25.46
N ASN A 17 9.74 -0.79 26.73
CA ASN A 17 8.75 0.20 27.14
C ASN A 17 9.39 1.29 28.00
N GLY A 18 9.80 2.38 27.36
CA GLY A 18 10.37 3.57 28.02
C GLY A 18 11.54 3.22 28.94
N HIS A 19 11.39 3.54 30.23
CA HIS A 19 12.43 3.33 31.26
C HIS A 19 12.31 1.98 31.99
N SER A 20 11.39 1.10 31.59
CA SER A 20 11.28 -0.24 32.19
C SER A 20 12.60 -1.02 31.99
N PRO A 21 13.16 -1.66 33.04
CA PRO A 21 14.30 -2.55 32.90
C PRO A 21 13.94 -3.87 32.21
N TYR A 22 12.63 -4.18 32.09
CA TYR A 22 12.13 -5.37 31.44
C TYR A 22 11.81 -5.10 29.97
N SER A 23 12.16 -6.08 29.14
CA SER A 23 11.81 -6.14 27.73
C SER A 23 11.09 -7.44 27.42
N LEU A 24 10.10 -7.38 26.53
CA LEU A 24 9.54 -8.59 25.94
C LEU A 24 10.44 -9.02 24.77
N HIS A 25 11.02 -10.21 24.88
CA HIS A 25 11.90 -10.79 23.86
C HIS A 25 11.13 -11.85 23.07
N PHE A 26 11.32 -11.83 21.76
CA PHE A 26 10.82 -12.83 20.84
C PHE A 26 12.00 -13.41 20.08
N ASP A 27 12.17 -14.72 20.13
CA ASP A 27 13.14 -15.45 19.33
C ASP A 27 12.41 -16.30 18.28
N PHE A 28 12.98 -16.42 17.07
CA PHE A 28 12.45 -17.33 16.08
C PHE A 28 12.53 -18.79 16.54
N GLU A 29 13.49 -19.14 17.42
CA GLU A 29 13.62 -20.48 17.99
C GLU A 29 12.41 -20.88 18.85
N ASP A 30 11.68 -19.90 19.41
CA ASP A 30 10.43 -20.12 20.13
C ASP A 30 9.24 -20.41 19.19
N THR A 31 9.48 -20.47 17.88
CA THR A 31 8.48 -20.69 16.83
C THR A 31 8.81 -21.93 16.01
N ASN A 32 7.82 -22.47 15.27
CA ASN A 32 8.05 -23.54 14.29
C ASN A 32 8.53 -23.01 12.92
N GLN A 33 9.09 -21.80 12.86
CA GLN A 33 9.51 -21.13 11.63
C GLN A 33 11.02 -20.87 11.63
N SER A 34 11.60 -20.66 10.45
CA SER A 34 13.04 -20.35 10.32
C SER A 34 13.37 -18.87 10.56
N THR A 35 12.37 -18.01 10.71
CA THR A 35 12.51 -16.55 10.91
C THR A 35 11.20 -15.97 11.44
N LEU A 36 11.26 -14.86 12.18
CA LEU A 36 10.10 -14.07 12.58
C LEU A 36 9.47 -13.29 11.40
N GLY A 37 10.20 -13.12 10.31
CA GLY A 37 9.74 -12.42 9.11
C GLY A 37 10.88 -11.88 8.25
N TYR A 38 10.52 -11.13 7.22
CA TYR A 38 11.49 -10.57 6.28
C TYR A 38 11.44 -9.05 6.28
N LEU A 39 12.61 -8.43 6.33
CA LEU A 39 12.78 -7.01 6.11
C LEU A 39 13.21 -6.79 4.66
N ILE A 40 12.39 -6.07 3.91
CA ILE A 40 12.63 -5.73 2.51
C ILE A 40 12.44 -4.22 2.35
N PRO A 41 13.35 -3.50 1.68
CA PRO A 41 13.16 -2.09 1.39
C PRO A 41 11.87 -1.85 0.57
N ASN A 42 11.02 -0.92 1.03
CA ASN A 42 9.72 -0.65 0.40
C ASN A 42 9.82 -0.37 -1.11
N HIS A 43 10.86 0.34 -1.54
CA HIS A 43 11.04 0.63 -2.96
C HIS A 43 11.24 -0.64 -3.80
N LYS A 44 11.89 -1.68 -3.26
CA LYS A 44 12.06 -2.98 -3.96
C LYS A 44 10.73 -3.71 -4.10
N ILE A 45 9.89 -3.70 -3.08
CA ILE A 45 8.54 -4.28 -3.13
C ILE A 45 7.71 -3.56 -4.20
N LYS A 46 7.67 -2.22 -4.15
CA LYS A 46 6.90 -1.39 -5.11
C LYS A 46 7.38 -1.60 -6.55
N SER A 47 8.70 -1.58 -6.78
CA SER A 47 9.26 -1.84 -8.11
C SER A 47 8.91 -3.24 -8.62
N ALA A 48 8.99 -4.27 -7.78
CA ALA A 48 8.66 -5.63 -8.20
C ALA A 48 7.18 -5.79 -8.56
N ILE A 49 6.27 -5.17 -7.80
CA ILE A 49 4.84 -5.14 -8.11
C ILE A 49 4.63 -4.44 -9.45
N PHE A 50 5.14 -3.22 -9.60
CA PHE A 50 4.97 -2.43 -10.83
C PHE A 50 5.50 -3.19 -12.05
N SER A 51 6.71 -3.75 -11.98
CA SER A 51 7.27 -4.56 -13.06
C SER A 51 6.46 -5.81 -13.40
N SER A 52 5.67 -6.36 -12.47
CA SER A 52 4.81 -7.51 -12.76
C SER A 52 3.51 -7.16 -13.49
N ILE A 53 3.12 -5.88 -13.52
CA ILE A 53 1.83 -5.42 -14.07
C ILE A 53 1.96 -4.43 -15.22
N ILE A 54 3.14 -3.83 -15.43
CA ILE A 54 3.34 -2.73 -16.39
C ILE A 54 3.03 -3.13 -17.85
N ASP A 55 3.29 -4.38 -18.21
CA ASP A 55 3.07 -4.89 -19.57
C ASP A 55 1.73 -5.64 -19.74
N ASP A 56 0.86 -5.64 -18.72
CA ASP A 56 -0.45 -6.30 -18.82
C ASP A 56 -1.40 -5.44 -19.69
N PRO A 57 -1.88 -5.94 -20.84
CA PRO A 57 -2.75 -5.17 -21.73
C PRO A 57 -4.13 -4.85 -21.13
N LYS A 58 -4.51 -5.44 -19.99
CA LYS A 58 -5.76 -5.14 -19.28
C LYS A 58 -5.61 -3.98 -18.30
N ILE A 59 -4.39 -3.50 -18.07
CA ILE A 59 -4.10 -2.45 -17.09
C ILE A 59 -3.64 -1.20 -17.83
N THR A 60 -4.33 -0.09 -17.58
CA THR A 60 -3.95 1.22 -18.10
C THR A 60 -3.40 2.07 -16.96
N PHE A 61 -2.14 2.51 -17.10
CA PHE A 61 -1.53 3.46 -16.17
C PHE A 61 -1.75 4.89 -16.64
N LYS A 62 -2.25 5.74 -15.75
CA LYS A 62 -2.33 7.19 -15.94
C LYS A 62 -1.41 7.87 -14.93
N GLU A 63 -0.26 8.34 -15.42
CA GLU A 63 0.70 9.11 -14.63
C GLU A 63 0.28 10.58 -14.54
N GLN A 64 0.81 11.29 -13.54
CA GLN A 64 0.52 12.73 -13.33
C GLN A 64 -0.98 13.07 -13.29
N SER A 65 -1.79 12.11 -12.84
CA SER A 65 -3.24 12.21 -12.80
C SER A 65 -3.69 12.12 -11.35
N SER A 66 -4.52 13.07 -10.91
CA SER A 66 -5.17 13.01 -9.60
C SER A 66 -6.69 13.02 -9.76
N SER A 67 -7.40 12.29 -8.90
CA SER A 67 -8.87 12.32 -8.86
C SER A 67 -9.34 13.61 -8.19
N LYS A 68 -10.15 14.39 -8.89
CA LYS A 68 -10.75 15.63 -8.38
C LYS A 68 -12.07 15.37 -7.69
N SER A 69 -12.92 14.54 -8.28
CA SER A 69 -14.23 14.18 -7.76
C SER A 69 -14.67 12.82 -8.30
N PHE A 70 -15.70 12.22 -7.69
CA PHE A 70 -16.36 11.04 -8.24
C PHE A 70 -17.84 11.00 -7.88
N HIS A 71 -18.60 10.29 -8.71
CA HIS A 71 -20.02 10.06 -8.54
C HIS A 71 -20.32 8.57 -8.69
N ILE A 72 -21.11 8.04 -7.76
CA ILE A 72 -21.58 6.64 -7.79
C ILE A 72 -23.09 6.69 -8.04
N ASN A 73 -23.54 5.96 -9.06
CA ASN A 73 -24.94 5.86 -9.46
C ASN A 73 -25.30 4.39 -9.78
N PRO A 74 -26.56 4.06 -10.09
CA PRO A 74 -26.95 2.70 -10.45
C PRO A 74 -26.28 2.14 -11.72
N GLU A 75 -25.75 3.00 -12.60
CA GLU A 75 -25.04 2.59 -13.82
C GLU A 75 -23.54 2.33 -13.58
N GLY A 76 -22.96 2.80 -12.47
CA GLY A 76 -21.57 2.58 -12.11
C GLY A 76 -20.94 3.75 -11.35
N VAL A 77 -19.64 3.96 -11.59
CA VAL A 77 -18.84 5.03 -11.01
C VAL A 77 -18.25 5.91 -12.11
N GLU A 78 -18.32 7.22 -11.91
CA GLU A 78 -17.67 8.23 -12.74
C GLU A 78 -16.62 8.94 -11.90
N VAL A 79 -15.40 9.08 -12.43
CA VAL A 79 -14.29 9.76 -11.76
C VAL A 79 -13.83 10.92 -12.63
N GLU A 80 -13.92 12.14 -12.10
CA GLU A 80 -13.35 13.34 -12.73
C GLU A 80 -11.89 13.49 -12.30
N LEU A 81 -10.99 13.61 -13.28
CA LEU A 81 -9.58 13.89 -13.05
C LEU A 81 -9.32 15.41 -13.00
N ASP A 82 -8.20 15.81 -12.40
CA ASP A 82 -7.72 17.20 -12.39
C ASP A 82 -7.54 17.80 -13.81
N SER A 83 -7.27 16.97 -14.81
CA SER A 83 -7.22 17.34 -16.22
C SER A 83 -8.59 17.72 -16.83
N GLY A 84 -9.69 17.41 -16.14
CA GLY A 84 -11.07 17.50 -16.65
C GLY A 84 -11.52 16.27 -17.44
N GLU A 85 -10.68 15.26 -17.61
CA GLU A 85 -11.07 13.95 -18.16
C GLU A 85 -12.02 13.21 -17.19
N THR A 86 -13.01 12.51 -17.72
CA THR A 86 -13.90 11.63 -16.94
C THR A 86 -13.68 10.17 -17.31
N ILE A 87 -13.45 9.34 -16.29
CA ILE A 87 -13.32 7.89 -16.43
C ILE A 87 -14.57 7.22 -15.85
N HIS A 88 -15.12 6.25 -16.58
CA HIS A 88 -16.26 5.44 -16.14
C HIS A 88 -15.81 4.03 -15.81
N GLY A 89 -16.42 3.41 -14.79
CA GLY A 89 -16.17 2.02 -14.42
C GLY A 89 -17.24 1.45 -13.50
N GLU A 90 -17.21 0.14 -13.28
CA GLU A 90 -18.19 -0.56 -12.42
C GLU A 90 -17.80 -0.53 -10.93
N LEU A 91 -16.51 -0.37 -10.64
CA LEU A 91 -15.95 -0.38 -9.30
C LEU A 91 -14.82 0.65 -9.18
N LEU A 92 -14.88 1.45 -8.11
CA LEU A 92 -13.80 2.34 -7.71
C LEU A 92 -13.11 1.78 -6.47
N VAL A 93 -11.79 1.67 -6.52
CA VAL A 93 -10.95 1.30 -5.37
C VAL A 93 -10.03 2.48 -5.03
N ALA A 94 -10.31 3.16 -3.91
CA ALA A 94 -9.41 4.18 -3.37
C ALA A 94 -8.23 3.52 -2.66
N ALA A 95 -7.02 3.66 -3.22
CA ALA A 95 -5.79 3.04 -2.72
C ALA A 95 -4.62 4.04 -2.63
N ASP A 96 -4.93 5.32 -2.40
CA ASP A 96 -3.98 6.44 -2.28
C ASP A 96 -3.22 6.48 -0.93
N GLY A 97 -3.60 5.62 0.02
CA GLY A 97 -2.91 5.44 1.30
C GLY A 97 -3.24 6.53 2.32
N ARG A 98 -2.38 6.69 3.34
CA ARG A 98 -2.55 7.77 4.33
C ARG A 98 -2.01 9.08 3.76
N PHE A 99 -2.90 9.86 3.18
CA PHE A 99 -2.66 11.27 2.87
C PHE A 99 -2.33 12.02 4.17
N GLN A 100 -1.18 12.70 4.25
CA GLN A 100 -0.97 13.72 5.28
C GLN A 100 -1.69 14.97 4.81
N ASP A 101 -2.84 15.20 5.42
CA ASP A 101 -3.79 16.25 5.13
C ASP A 101 -3.14 17.65 5.12
N GLN A 102 -3.22 18.33 4.00
CA GLN A 102 -3.30 19.79 3.94
C GLN A 102 -4.43 20.18 2.98
N GLY A 103 -5.68 19.84 3.34
CA GLY A 103 -6.86 20.58 2.86
C GLY A 103 -7.84 19.84 1.95
N GLY A 104 -8.04 18.53 2.13
CA GLY A 104 -9.03 17.78 1.35
C GLY A 104 -9.96 16.95 2.23
N LYS A 105 -11.16 17.47 2.53
CA LYS A 105 -12.24 16.71 3.18
C LYS A 105 -12.65 15.52 2.29
N TRP A 106 -12.20 14.31 2.61
CA TRP A 106 -12.93 13.10 2.27
C TRP A 106 -13.85 12.79 3.46
N GLU A 107 -15.00 13.44 3.47
CA GLU A 107 -16.04 13.19 4.46
C GLU A 107 -16.56 11.77 4.24
N TYR A 108 -16.02 10.83 5.03
CA TYR A 108 -16.53 9.48 5.32
C TYR A 108 -17.51 8.90 4.30
N LEU A 109 -16.99 8.25 3.26
CA LEU A 109 -17.80 7.32 2.45
C LEU A 109 -17.80 5.93 3.09
N LEU A 110 -18.51 5.87 4.22
CA LEU A 110 -19.30 4.71 4.62
C LEU A 110 -20.71 5.23 4.94
N ARG A 111 -21.51 5.34 3.89
CA ARG A 111 -22.92 4.99 3.96
C ARG A 111 -23.16 3.85 3.00
#